data_AF-A0A7K3RVR8-F1
#
_entry.id   AF-A0A7K3RVR8-F1
#
_cell.length_a   1.000
_cell.length_b   1.000
_cell.length_c   1.000
_cell.angle_alpha   90.00
_cell.angle_beta   90.00
_cell.angle_gamma   90.00
#
_symmetry.space_group_name_H-M   'P 1'
#
loop_
_entity.id
_entity.type
_entity.pdbx_description
1 polymer ?
#
loop_
_entity_poly.entity_id
_entity_poly.type
_entity_poly.pdbx_seq_one_letter_code
_entity_poly.pdbx_strand_id
1 'polypeptide(L)'
;MTYAITQTCCNDATCVAVCPVNCIHPTPEERAFGSTEMLHIDPRACIDCGACADACPVDAIFPVDSLSAGQREYADINAAYYEGEEPIPVGDEVDGPNFHVWGEPAFERSLPSDFGPLRVAVVGTGPAGMYAAQDLLLHTAAEVTLIDRLPVAGGLVRYGVAPDHPATKKVGDTFSRFHSHPRVRMHLGIEVGRDVTAEELSAHHDAVIYAVGASTDKRLGVPGEELPGCLSATAFVAWYNAHPEAVAQGVDLSAERVVVVGNGNVALDVARILVADPEALAATDIAAHALDALRASRVREVVVLGRRGPEDAAYTRSELLALKHVPGVELVVDDHDPRTPAAIDAAGAGDRAAVLK
;
A
#
# COMPACT_ATOMS: atom_id res chain seq x y z
N MET A 1 -14.88 -23.13 8.98
CA MET A 1 -15.46 -21.93 8.34
C MET A 1 -14.43 -20.84 8.30
N THR A 2 -13.48 -20.98 7.37
CA THR A 2 -12.28 -20.14 7.32
C THR A 2 -12.57 -18.67 7.06
N TYR A 3 -11.62 -17.84 7.47
CA TYR A 3 -11.51 -16.45 7.03
C TYR A 3 -10.67 -16.38 5.75
N ALA A 4 -10.83 -15.30 4.99
CA ALA A 4 -10.00 -14.97 3.83
C ALA A 4 -9.58 -13.50 3.89
N ILE A 5 -8.32 -13.25 3.52
CA ILE A 5 -7.77 -11.90 3.35
C ILE A 5 -8.08 -11.41 1.93
N THR A 6 -8.57 -10.18 1.83
CA THR A 6 -9.06 -9.57 0.58
C THR A 6 -8.14 -8.44 0.10
N GLN A 7 -8.48 -7.81 -1.04
CA GLN A 7 -7.68 -6.77 -1.72
C GLN A 7 -7.24 -5.60 -0.84
N THR A 8 -7.92 -5.39 0.28
CA THR A 8 -7.67 -4.28 1.17
C THR A 8 -6.41 -4.46 2.01
N CYS A 9 -5.83 -5.67 2.02
CA CYS A 9 -4.61 -5.98 2.79
C CYS A 9 -3.47 -5.02 2.45
N CYS A 10 -2.82 -4.49 3.47
CA CYS A 10 -1.68 -3.59 3.34
C CYS A 10 -0.35 -4.20 3.84
N ASN A 11 -0.29 -5.51 4.05
CA ASN A 11 0.88 -6.24 4.57
C ASN A 11 1.41 -5.72 5.92
N ASP A 12 0.54 -5.14 6.75
CA ASP A 12 0.87 -4.65 8.09
C ASP A 12 1.17 -5.76 9.11
N ALA A 13 0.69 -6.99 8.86
CA ALA A 13 0.93 -8.19 9.66
C ALA A 13 0.42 -8.20 11.11
N THR A 14 -0.33 -7.19 11.56
CA THR A 14 -1.00 -7.24 12.87
C THR A 14 -1.87 -8.50 13.05
N CYS A 15 -2.50 -8.98 11.97
CA CYS A 15 -3.29 -10.21 11.99
C CYS A 15 -2.48 -11.47 12.31
N VAL A 16 -1.19 -11.51 11.97
CA VAL A 16 -0.28 -12.64 12.25
C VAL A 16 -0.09 -12.80 13.76
N ALA A 17 0.17 -11.69 14.47
CA ALA A 17 0.46 -11.68 15.90
C ALA A 17 -0.71 -12.16 16.78
N VAL A 18 -1.94 -12.07 16.27
CA VAL A 18 -3.16 -12.48 16.99
C VAL A 18 -3.69 -13.85 16.56
N CYS A 19 -3.08 -14.48 15.55
CA CYS A 19 -3.55 -15.77 15.04
C CYS A 19 -3.12 -16.90 16.00
N PRO A 20 -4.06 -17.58 16.69
CA PRO A 20 -3.70 -18.58 17.71
C PRO A 20 -3.12 -19.88 17.11
N VAL A 21 -3.27 -20.06 15.80
CA VAL A 21 -2.84 -21.27 15.07
C VAL A 21 -1.81 -20.96 13.99
N ASN A 22 -1.26 -19.74 13.97
CA ASN A 22 -0.25 -19.28 13.02
C ASN A 22 -0.57 -19.63 11.56
N CYS A 23 -1.84 -19.51 11.16
CA CYS A 23 -2.28 -19.87 9.81
C CYS A 23 -2.22 -18.69 8.82
N ILE A 24 -1.46 -17.64 9.12
CA ILE A 24 -1.41 -16.42 8.30
C ILE A 24 0.02 -16.17 7.84
N HIS A 25 0.24 -16.21 6.54
CA HIS A 25 1.56 -16.07 5.93
C HIS A 25 1.55 -15.13 4.72
N PRO A 26 2.69 -14.50 4.39
CA PRO A 26 3.95 -14.58 5.13
C PRO A 26 3.95 -13.76 6.43
N THR A 27 4.65 -14.27 7.43
CA THR A 27 5.01 -13.61 8.69
C THR A 27 6.17 -12.63 8.46
N PRO A 28 6.35 -11.59 9.29
CA PRO A 28 7.46 -10.64 9.19
C PRO A 28 8.86 -11.27 9.12
N GLU A 29 9.03 -12.46 9.69
CA GLU A 29 10.27 -13.21 9.73
C GLU A 29 10.53 -14.04 8.46
N GLU A 30 9.52 -14.22 7.61
CA GLU A 30 9.64 -14.98 6.37
C GLU A 30 10.16 -14.12 5.22
N ARG A 31 11.03 -14.72 4.40
CA ARG A 31 11.63 -14.03 3.24
C ARG A 31 10.60 -13.47 2.26
N ALA A 32 9.43 -14.11 2.16
CA ALA A 32 8.35 -13.68 1.28
C ALA A 32 7.63 -12.42 1.79
N PHE A 33 7.85 -12.01 3.04
CA PHE A 33 7.24 -10.84 3.63
C PHE A 33 7.61 -9.54 2.91
N GLY A 34 6.61 -8.72 2.61
CA GLY A 34 6.77 -7.49 1.82
C GLY A 34 7.05 -7.71 0.33
N SER A 35 7.22 -8.96 -0.13
CA SER A 35 7.33 -9.31 -1.56
C SER A 35 6.05 -9.96 -2.12
N THR A 36 5.19 -10.47 -1.24
CA THR A 36 3.84 -10.93 -1.57
C THR A 36 2.88 -9.75 -1.65
N GLU A 37 1.87 -9.88 -2.51
CA GLU A 37 0.91 -8.81 -2.77
C GLU A 37 -0.05 -8.58 -1.59
N MET A 38 -0.34 -9.65 -0.84
CA MET A 38 -1.13 -9.62 0.38
C MET A 38 -0.70 -10.78 1.30
N LEU A 39 -1.18 -10.77 2.53
CA LEU A 39 -1.10 -11.95 3.41
C LEU A 39 -2.24 -12.93 3.06
N HIS A 40 -2.04 -14.20 3.37
CA HIS A 40 -2.95 -15.29 3.06
C HIS A 40 -3.26 -16.08 4.33
N ILE A 41 -4.51 -16.53 4.49
CA ILE A 41 -4.96 -17.43 5.56
C ILE A 41 -5.01 -18.86 5.02
N ASP A 42 -4.35 -19.83 5.67
CA ASP A 42 -4.50 -21.26 5.33
C ASP A 42 -5.90 -21.74 5.75
N PRO A 43 -6.78 -22.06 4.79
CA PRO A 43 -8.15 -22.48 5.09
C PRO A 43 -8.23 -23.84 5.79
N ARG A 44 -7.15 -24.64 5.75
CA ARG A 44 -7.07 -25.97 6.41
C ARG A 44 -6.69 -25.84 7.88
N ALA A 45 -5.90 -24.82 8.23
CA ALA A 45 -5.42 -24.59 9.59
C ALA A 45 -6.27 -23.57 10.36
N CYS A 46 -6.99 -22.68 9.67
CA CYS A 46 -7.88 -21.71 10.29
C CYS A 46 -8.94 -22.39 11.18
N ILE A 47 -9.05 -21.92 12.42
CA ILE A 47 -10.04 -22.37 13.42
C ILE A 47 -11.21 -21.40 13.61
N ASP A 48 -11.33 -20.41 12.74
CA ASP A 48 -12.49 -19.52 12.62
C ASP A 48 -12.76 -18.65 13.86
N CYS A 49 -11.72 -18.36 14.65
CA CYS A 49 -11.86 -17.60 15.89
C CYS A 49 -12.13 -16.10 15.69
N GLY A 50 -11.85 -15.56 14.50
CA GLY A 50 -12.09 -14.16 14.14
C GLY A 50 -11.09 -13.14 14.68
N ALA A 51 -10.12 -13.53 15.51
CA ALA A 51 -9.15 -12.60 16.10
C ALA A 51 -8.39 -11.77 15.06
N CYS A 52 -8.03 -12.38 13.92
CA CYS A 52 -7.36 -11.70 12.83
C CYS A 52 -8.23 -10.63 12.16
N ALA A 53 -9.55 -10.85 12.05
CA ALA A 53 -10.48 -9.88 11.50
C ALA A 53 -10.63 -8.67 12.42
N ASP A 54 -10.76 -8.89 13.73
CA ASP A 54 -10.82 -7.81 14.71
C ASP A 54 -9.54 -6.98 14.78
N ALA A 55 -8.39 -7.61 14.55
CA ALA A 55 -7.09 -6.96 14.61
C ALA A 55 -6.67 -6.29 13.29
N CYS A 56 -7.34 -6.58 12.17
CA CYS A 56 -6.94 -6.05 10.87
C CYS A 56 -7.22 -4.54 10.81
N PRO A 57 -6.19 -3.68 10.64
CA PRO A 57 -6.37 -2.22 10.71
C PRO A 57 -7.16 -1.64 9.53
N VAL A 58 -7.34 -2.44 8.48
CA VAL A 58 -7.95 -2.04 7.20
C VAL A 58 -9.18 -2.88 6.85
N ASP A 59 -9.68 -3.70 7.79
CA ASP A 59 -10.85 -4.59 7.57
C ASP A 59 -10.71 -5.48 6.33
N ALA A 60 -9.51 -6.00 6.07
CA ALA A 60 -9.26 -6.84 4.90
C ALA A 60 -9.71 -8.30 5.08
N ILE A 61 -10.08 -8.73 6.29
CA ILE A 61 -10.26 -10.14 6.63
C ILE A 61 -11.72 -10.40 6.96
N PHE A 62 -12.35 -11.30 6.19
CA PHE A 62 -13.77 -11.63 6.33
C PHE A 62 -13.98 -13.14 6.45
N PRO A 63 -15.04 -13.59 7.16
CA PRO A 63 -15.53 -14.95 7.02
C PRO A 63 -15.87 -15.24 5.55
N VAL A 64 -15.47 -16.41 5.03
CA VAL A 64 -15.66 -16.73 3.60
C VAL A 64 -17.12 -16.70 3.16
N ASP A 65 -18.04 -17.07 4.03
CA ASP A 65 -19.49 -17.03 3.79
C ASP A 65 -20.10 -15.62 3.79
N SER A 66 -19.36 -14.64 4.32
CA SER A 66 -19.74 -13.23 4.39
C SER A 66 -19.09 -12.39 3.28
N LEU A 67 -18.29 -13.00 2.41
CA LEU A 67 -17.68 -12.32 1.26
C LEU A 67 -18.77 -11.83 0.30
N SER A 68 -18.68 -10.55 -0.09
CA SER A 68 -19.57 -10.00 -1.11
C SER A 68 -19.38 -10.69 -2.46
N ALA A 69 -20.33 -10.46 -3.39
CA ALA A 69 -20.30 -11.11 -4.70
C ALA A 69 -18.96 -10.94 -5.45
N GLY A 70 -18.31 -9.78 -5.32
CA GLY A 70 -17.00 -9.47 -5.92
C GLY A 70 -15.79 -9.84 -5.06
N GLN A 71 -15.98 -10.37 -3.85
CA GLN A 71 -14.91 -10.82 -2.96
C GLN A 71 -14.79 -12.35 -2.86
N ARG A 72 -15.74 -13.11 -3.43
CA ARG A 72 -15.78 -14.57 -3.29
C ARG A 72 -14.50 -15.27 -3.76
N GLU A 73 -13.85 -14.74 -4.79
CA GLU A 73 -12.60 -15.29 -5.32
C GLU A 73 -11.43 -15.22 -4.32
N TYR A 74 -11.47 -14.34 -3.31
CA TYR A 74 -10.39 -14.25 -2.33
C TYR A 74 -10.28 -15.50 -1.46
N ALA A 75 -11.36 -16.26 -1.29
CA ALA A 75 -11.28 -17.57 -0.63
C ALA A 75 -10.30 -18.50 -1.38
N ASP A 76 -10.40 -18.54 -2.71
CA ASP A 76 -9.55 -19.38 -3.56
C ASP A 76 -8.12 -18.82 -3.62
N ILE A 77 -7.94 -17.50 -3.65
CA ILE A 77 -6.61 -16.88 -3.64
C ILE A 77 -5.86 -17.16 -2.32
N ASN A 78 -6.56 -17.17 -1.19
CA ASN A 78 -5.97 -17.54 0.11
C ASN A 78 -5.57 -19.01 0.12
N ALA A 79 -6.44 -19.90 -0.37
CA ALA A 79 -6.17 -21.33 -0.47
C ALA A 79 -4.98 -21.64 -1.40
N ALA A 80 -4.93 -21.00 -2.55
CA ALA A 80 -3.91 -21.20 -3.58
C ALA A 80 -2.49 -20.91 -3.10
N TYR A 81 -2.31 -19.99 -2.13
CA TYR A 81 -1.00 -19.71 -1.53
C TYR A 81 -0.38 -20.95 -0.86
N TYR A 82 -1.22 -21.85 -0.33
CA TYR A 82 -0.80 -23.07 0.36
C TYR A 82 -0.91 -24.32 -0.50
N GLU A 83 -1.25 -24.20 -1.79
CA GLU A 83 -1.26 -25.31 -2.72
C GLU A 83 0.17 -25.82 -2.98
N GLY A 84 0.45 -27.06 -2.58
CA GLY A 84 1.77 -27.69 -2.75
C GLY A 84 2.71 -27.55 -1.55
N GLU A 85 2.32 -26.82 -0.51
CA GLU A 85 3.06 -26.72 0.75
C GLU A 85 2.53 -27.74 1.78
N GLU A 86 3.42 -28.49 2.42
CA GLU A 86 3.07 -29.33 3.57
C GLU A 86 2.72 -28.43 4.76
N PRO A 87 1.66 -28.72 5.53
CA PRO A 87 1.33 -27.94 6.72
C PRO A 87 2.53 -27.89 7.67
N ILE A 88 2.93 -26.68 8.09
CA ILE A 88 3.98 -26.51 9.09
C ILE A 88 3.50 -27.23 10.37
N PRO A 89 4.22 -28.25 10.87
CA PRO A 89 3.79 -28.97 12.05
C PRO A 89 3.80 -28.02 13.25
N VAL A 90 2.69 -28.02 13.99
CA VAL A 90 2.58 -27.32 15.27
C VAL A 90 3.32 -28.14 16.33
N GLY A 91 4.62 -27.87 16.48
CA GLY A 91 5.49 -28.15 17.65
C GLY A 91 5.75 -29.61 18.05
N ASP A 92 7.03 -29.97 18.25
CA ASP A 92 7.56 -30.64 19.46
C ASP A 92 9.04 -31.05 19.25
N GLU A 93 9.92 -30.76 20.23
CA GLU A 93 11.34 -31.21 20.37
C GLU A 93 12.40 -30.45 19.52
N VAL A 94 13.52 -29.95 20.08
CA VAL A 94 14.53 -30.69 20.85
C VAL A 94 15.17 -29.80 21.93
N ASP A 95 15.12 -30.24 23.18
CA ASP A 95 15.85 -29.63 24.30
C ASP A 95 16.83 -30.66 24.88
N GLY A 96 18.14 -30.34 24.88
CA GLY A 96 19.17 -31.27 25.36
C GLY A 96 20.51 -30.60 25.62
N PRO A 97 21.26 -30.99 26.67
CA PRO A 97 22.42 -30.27 27.18
C PRO A 97 23.67 -30.28 26.27
N ASN A 98 23.59 -30.89 25.08
CA ASN A 98 24.67 -30.97 24.09
C ASN A 98 24.33 -30.31 22.73
N PHE A 99 23.11 -29.80 22.55
CA PHE A 99 22.70 -29.14 21.30
C PHE A 99 22.10 -27.77 21.62
N HIS A 100 22.97 -26.75 21.69
CA HIS A 100 22.52 -25.37 21.74
C HIS A 100 22.19 -24.89 20.32
N VAL A 101 21.01 -24.29 20.17
CA VAL A 101 20.68 -23.48 18.98
C VAL A 101 21.48 -22.20 19.09
N TRP A 102 22.47 -22.02 18.22
CA TRP A 102 23.19 -20.76 18.11
C TRP A 102 22.22 -19.71 17.54
N GLY A 103 21.79 -18.77 18.39
CA GLY A 103 20.98 -17.61 17.99
C GLY A 103 21.82 -16.43 17.48
N GLU A 104 21.12 -15.42 16.98
CA GLU A 104 21.70 -14.14 16.53
C GLU A 104 22.49 -13.46 17.68
N PRO A 105 23.66 -12.87 17.43
CA PRO A 105 24.49 -12.31 18.49
C PRO A 105 23.74 -11.21 19.28
N ALA A 106 23.49 -11.48 20.56
CA ALA A 106 22.99 -10.49 21.50
C ALA A 106 24.18 -9.73 22.11
N PHE A 107 24.18 -8.41 21.93
CA PHE A 107 25.07 -7.52 22.66
C PHE A 107 24.31 -6.97 23.88
N GLU A 108 24.84 -7.12 25.08
CA GLU A 108 24.33 -6.41 26.25
C GLU A 108 24.53 -4.90 26.03
N ARG A 109 23.47 -4.21 25.62
CA ARG A 109 23.42 -2.75 25.72
C ARG A 109 23.23 -2.39 27.19
N SER A 110 24.34 -2.28 27.92
CA SER A 110 24.34 -1.61 29.21
C SER A 110 24.33 -0.10 28.96
N LEU A 111 23.14 0.46 28.75
CA LEU A 111 22.95 1.90 28.85
C LEU A 111 23.15 2.29 30.33
N PRO A 112 23.87 3.38 30.62
CA PRO A 112 23.96 3.91 31.98
C PRO A 112 22.56 4.07 32.60
N SER A 113 22.42 3.86 33.90
CA SER A 113 21.13 3.98 34.60
C SER A 113 20.53 5.38 34.56
N ASP A 114 21.34 6.39 34.25
CA ASP A 114 20.99 7.80 34.07
C ASP A 114 20.87 8.20 32.58
N PHE A 115 20.90 7.23 31.66
CA PHE A 115 20.72 7.51 30.24
C PHE A 115 19.29 8.00 29.99
N GLY A 116 19.17 9.31 29.75
CA GLY A 116 17.91 9.97 29.48
C GLY A 116 17.21 9.43 28.23
N PRO A 117 15.92 9.76 28.04
CA PRO A 117 15.20 9.37 26.83
C PRO A 117 15.90 9.96 25.60
N LEU A 118 16.17 9.12 24.60
CA LEU A 118 16.72 9.57 23.32
C LEU A 118 15.74 10.53 22.65
N ARG A 119 16.25 11.62 22.09
CA ARG A 119 15.47 12.53 21.25
C ARG A 119 15.68 12.13 19.80
N VAL A 120 14.61 11.71 19.13
CA VAL A 120 14.66 11.22 17.75
C VAL A 120 13.81 12.11 16.87
N ALA A 121 14.41 12.70 15.84
CA ALA A 121 13.66 13.38 14.79
C ALA A 121 13.25 12.37 13.71
N VAL A 122 11.99 12.43 13.26
CA VAL A 122 11.47 11.67 12.12
C VAL A 122 10.99 12.66 11.07
N VAL A 123 11.66 12.68 9.93
CA VAL A 123 11.40 13.61 8.82
C VAL A 123 10.49 12.93 7.81
N GLY A 124 9.21 13.31 7.80
CA GLY A 124 8.13 12.74 7.01
C GLY A 124 7.13 12.00 7.88
N THR A 125 5.84 12.30 7.70
CA THR A 125 4.71 11.70 8.43
C THR A 125 3.88 10.74 7.59
N GLY A 126 4.48 10.21 6.51
CA GLY A 126 3.94 9.06 5.80
C GLY A 126 4.09 7.75 6.58
N PRO A 127 3.64 6.61 6.03
CA PRO A 127 3.69 5.31 6.71
C PRO A 127 5.05 4.96 7.31
N ALA A 128 6.13 5.10 6.54
CA ALA A 128 7.47 4.77 7.02
C ALA A 128 7.85 5.57 8.29
N GLY A 129 7.51 6.86 8.33
CA GLY A 129 7.78 7.71 9.48
C GLY A 129 6.89 7.38 10.67
N MET A 130 5.61 7.08 10.41
CA MET A 130 4.66 6.76 11.47
C MET A 130 4.88 5.37 12.07
N TYR A 131 5.30 4.37 11.27
CA TYR A 131 5.73 3.07 11.78
C TYR A 131 7.02 3.20 12.61
N ALA A 132 8.00 3.99 12.17
CA ALA A 132 9.19 4.26 12.97
C ALA A 132 8.83 4.96 14.30
N ALA A 133 7.94 5.95 14.26
CA ALA A 133 7.46 6.62 15.47
C ALA A 133 6.70 5.65 16.39
N GLN A 134 5.84 4.79 15.85
CA GLN A 134 5.13 3.76 16.60
C GLN A 134 6.12 2.83 17.32
N ASP A 135 7.11 2.28 16.60
CA ASP A 135 8.09 1.35 17.16
C ASP A 135 8.91 2.02 18.30
N LEU A 136 9.38 3.24 18.06
CA LEU A 136 10.08 4.05 19.08
C LEU A 136 9.22 4.27 20.33
N LEU A 137 7.93 4.55 20.16
CA LEU A 137 7.03 4.81 21.27
C LEU A 137 6.62 3.53 22.02
N LEU A 138 6.46 2.40 21.34
CA LEU A 138 6.06 1.14 21.95
C LEU A 138 7.22 0.44 22.68
N HIS A 139 8.45 0.55 22.16
CA HIS A 139 9.56 -0.29 22.60
C HIS A 139 10.69 0.49 23.28
N THR A 140 10.62 1.83 23.33
CA THR A 140 11.68 2.65 23.94
C THR A 140 11.13 3.75 24.83
N ALA A 141 12.04 4.44 25.53
CA ALA A 141 11.74 5.65 26.30
C ALA A 141 11.77 6.94 25.45
N ALA A 142 12.09 6.87 24.15
CA ALA A 142 12.42 8.03 23.33
C ALA A 142 11.33 9.11 23.26
N GLU A 143 11.79 10.35 23.12
CA GLU A 143 11.00 11.51 22.70
C GLU A 143 11.10 11.66 21.18
N VAL A 144 9.97 11.79 20.51
CA VAL A 144 9.90 11.78 19.05
C VAL A 144 9.45 13.15 18.53
N THR A 145 10.24 13.75 17.64
CA THR A 145 9.88 14.96 16.90
C THR A 145 9.51 14.57 15.47
N LEU A 146 8.22 14.62 15.15
CA LEU A 146 7.71 14.43 13.78
C LEU A 146 7.79 15.75 13.03
N ILE A 147 8.43 15.76 11.86
CA ILE A 147 8.59 16.95 11.01
C ILE A 147 8.06 16.63 9.61
N ASP A 148 7.15 17.45 9.08
CA ASP A 148 6.67 17.32 7.72
C ASP A 148 6.61 18.66 7.01
N ARG A 149 6.93 18.65 5.70
CA ARG A 149 6.83 19.82 4.83
C ARG A 149 5.37 20.18 4.53
N LEU A 150 4.47 19.19 4.57
CA LEU A 150 3.05 19.38 4.28
C LEU A 150 2.32 19.92 5.51
N PRO A 151 1.24 20.70 5.31
CA PRO A 151 0.46 21.28 6.42
C PRO A 151 -0.40 20.24 7.16
N VAL A 152 -0.55 19.04 6.60
CA VAL A 152 -1.34 17.94 7.18
C VAL A 152 -0.54 16.65 7.08
N ALA A 153 -0.50 15.88 8.18
CA ALA A 153 0.21 14.61 8.25
C ALA A 153 -0.43 13.51 7.36
N GLY A 154 0.34 12.46 7.09
CA GLY A 154 -0.15 11.21 6.50
C GLY A 154 0.52 10.83 5.16
N GLY A 155 1.29 11.71 4.54
CA GLY A 155 2.01 11.43 3.29
C GLY A 155 1.12 10.78 2.23
N LEU A 156 1.58 9.69 1.60
CA LEU A 156 0.83 8.99 0.55
C LEU A 156 -0.44 8.28 1.04
N VAL A 157 -0.63 8.02 2.34
CA VAL A 157 -1.93 7.51 2.83
C VAL A 157 -3.02 8.54 2.57
N ARG A 158 -2.70 9.81 2.78
CA ARG A 158 -3.61 10.93 2.53
C ARG A 158 -3.62 11.36 1.06
N TYR A 159 -2.45 11.47 0.45
CA TYR A 159 -2.27 12.15 -0.83
C TYR A 159 -1.99 11.23 -2.01
N GLY A 160 -1.80 9.92 -1.78
CA GLY A 160 -1.47 8.92 -2.80
C GLY A 160 -2.55 7.89 -3.00
N VAL A 161 -3.01 7.23 -1.93
CA VAL A 161 -4.05 6.20 -1.97
C VAL A 161 -5.30 6.77 -2.65
N ALA A 162 -5.82 6.04 -3.64
CA ALA A 162 -6.97 6.47 -4.42
C ALA A 162 -8.21 6.68 -3.52
N PRO A 163 -9.09 7.65 -3.84
CA PRO A 163 -10.25 7.97 -3.02
C PRO A 163 -11.29 6.85 -2.96
N ASP A 164 -11.31 5.97 -3.98
CA ASP A 164 -12.11 4.75 -4.01
C ASP A 164 -11.49 3.57 -3.23
N HIS A 165 -10.36 3.81 -2.54
CA HIS A 165 -9.71 2.89 -1.60
C HIS A 165 -9.80 3.39 -0.14
N PRO A 166 -10.99 3.71 0.38
CA PRO A 166 -11.14 4.32 1.71
C PRO A 166 -10.65 3.39 2.83
N ALA A 167 -10.72 2.07 2.63
CA ALA A 167 -10.30 1.11 3.63
C ALA A 167 -8.77 1.10 3.83
N THR A 168 -7.98 1.26 2.77
CA THR A 168 -6.52 1.42 2.87
C THR A 168 -6.15 2.72 3.61
N LYS A 169 -6.97 3.78 3.49
CA LYS A 169 -6.75 5.05 4.21
C LYS A 169 -6.94 4.94 5.74
N LYS A 170 -7.64 3.90 6.24
CA LYS A 170 -7.88 3.67 7.67
C LYS A 170 -6.61 3.46 8.48
N VAL A 171 -5.50 3.05 7.85
CA VAL A 171 -4.19 3.02 8.53
C VAL A 171 -3.79 4.39 9.10
N GLY A 172 -4.27 5.47 8.48
CA GLY A 172 -4.11 6.83 8.99
C GLY A 172 -4.74 7.04 10.37
N ASP A 173 -5.84 6.35 10.69
CA ASP A 173 -6.48 6.43 12.00
C ASP A 173 -5.61 5.78 13.08
N THR A 174 -4.94 4.67 12.76
CA THR A 174 -3.95 4.03 13.64
C THR A 174 -2.80 5.00 13.93
N PHE A 175 -2.26 5.64 12.89
CA PHE A 175 -1.17 6.60 13.04
C PHE A 175 -1.59 7.85 13.84
N SER A 176 -2.84 8.32 13.64
CA SER A 176 -3.35 9.51 14.30
C SER A 176 -3.32 9.44 15.84
N ARG A 177 -3.40 8.22 16.40
CA ARG A 177 -3.32 7.99 17.84
C ARG A 177 -1.98 8.43 18.43
N PHE A 178 -0.89 8.31 17.66
CA PHE A 178 0.43 8.71 18.11
C PHE A 178 0.65 10.23 18.03
N HIS A 179 -0.15 10.97 17.26
CA HIS A 179 0.02 12.42 17.11
C HIS A 179 -0.17 13.20 18.42
N SER A 180 -0.97 12.65 19.35
CA SER A 180 -1.26 13.25 20.66
C SER A 180 -0.48 12.60 21.81
N HIS A 181 0.43 11.68 21.50
CA HIS A 181 1.21 10.98 22.51
C HIS A 181 2.08 12.00 23.29
N PRO A 182 2.16 11.96 24.63
CA PRO A 182 2.87 12.98 25.43
C PRO A 182 4.36 13.17 25.09
N ARG A 183 4.99 12.12 24.55
CA ARG A 183 6.39 12.11 24.07
C ARG A 183 6.56 12.52 22.61
N VAL A 184 5.49 12.91 21.93
CA VAL A 184 5.53 13.32 20.52
C VAL A 184 5.39 14.83 20.43
N ARG A 185 6.26 15.45 19.62
CA ARG A 185 6.08 16.82 19.13
C ARG A 185 5.94 16.78 17.62
N MET A 186 4.95 17.50 17.09
CA MET A 186 4.68 17.52 15.66
C MET A 186 4.88 18.93 15.10
N HIS A 187 5.66 19.03 14.03
CA HIS A 187 5.94 20.26 13.31
C HIS A 187 5.60 20.07 11.83
N LEU A 188 4.46 20.60 11.41
CA LEU A 188 3.98 20.56 10.03
C LEU A 188 4.29 21.87 9.31
N GLY A 189 4.39 21.83 7.98
CA GLY A 189 4.75 22.98 7.16
C GLY A 189 6.24 23.38 7.23
N ILE A 190 7.12 22.48 7.71
CA ILE A 190 8.57 22.72 7.80
C ILE A 190 9.30 21.78 6.84
N GLU A 191 9.96 22.35 5.84
CA GLU A 191 10.75 21.60 4.87
C GLU A 191 12.21 21.47 5.32
N VAL A 192 12.60 20.25 5.70
CA VAL A 192 14.01 19.94 6.01
C VAL A 192 14.85 20.02 4.74
N GLY A 193 15.96 20.76 4.81
CA GLY A 193 16.80 21.14 3.67
C GLY A 193 16.54 22.56 3.16
N ARG A 194 15.41 23.18 3.53
CA ARG A 194 15.07 24.58 3.19
C ARG A 194 14.90 25.44 4.43
N ASP A 195 14.01 25.03 5.34
CA ASP A 195 13.62 25.79 6.53
C ASP A 195 14.47 25.42 7.75
N VAL A 196 14.96 24.17 7.80
CA VAL A 196 15.90 23.64 8.82
C VAL A 196 16.90 22.72 8.13
N THR A 197 18.19 22.79 8.45
CA THR A 197 19.21 21.93 7.82
C THR A 197 19.37 20.57 8.51
N ALA A 198 20.00 19.62 7.81
CA ALA A 198 20.33 18.33 8.38
C ALA A 198 21.32 18.45 9.56
N GLU A 199 22.25 19.39 9.48
CA GLU A 199 23.21 19.71 10.54
C GLU A 199 22.49 20.26 11.79
N GLU A 200 21.53 21.15 11.62
CA GLU A 200 20.71 21.65 12.73
C GLU A 200 19.91 20.51 13.40
N LEU A 201 19.26 19.64 12.62
CA LEU A 201 18.54 18.50 13.17
C LEU A 201 19.44 17.56 13.97
N SER A 202 20.60 17.20 13.43
CA SER A 202 21.58 16.32 14.08
C SER A 202 22.27 16.96 15.29
N ALA A 203 22.39 18.29 15.35
CA ALA A 203 22.88 18.98 16.53
C ALA A 203 21.87 18.98 17.69
N HIS A 204 20.57 18.86 17.39
CA HIS A 204 19.49 18.96 18.37
C HIS A 204 18.83 17.62 18.74
N HIS A 205 19.13 16.55 18.02
CA HIS A 205 18.58 15.21 18.23
C HIS A 205 19.70 14.16 18.29
N ASP A 206 19.48 13.11 19.06
CA ASP A 206 20.44 12.02 19.20
C ASP A 206 20.43 11.09 17.96
N ALA A 207 19.30 11.04 17.25
CA ALA A 207 19.16 10.37 15.96
C ALA A 207 18.16 11.11 15.06
N VAL A 208 18.33 10.94 13.74
CA VAL A 208 17.41 11.47 12.71
C VAL A 208 17.04 10.34 11.74
N ILE A 209 15.74 10.13 11.55
CA ILE A 209 15.18 9.16 10.61
C ILE A 209 14.59 9.95 9.43
N TYR A 210 15.10 9.72 8.23
CA TYR A 210 14.54 10.29 7.01
C TYR A 210 13.52 9.34 6.39
N ALA A 211 12.24 9.69 6.52
CA ALA A 211 11.09 8.97 5.97
C ALA A 211 10.38 9.80 4.89
N VAL A 212 11.16 10.46 4.04
CA VAL A 212 10.69 11.49 3.07
C VAL A 212 9.97 10.91 1.84
N GLY A 213 9.99 9.59 1.67
CA GLY A 213 9.40 8.93 0.50
C GLY A 213 10.11 9.28 -0.82
N ALA A 214 9.40 9.12 -1.93
CA ALA A 214 9.86 9.48 -3.27
C ALA A 214 8.87 10.48 -3.89
N SER A 215 9.25 11.75 -3.91
CA SER A 215 8.38 12.86 -4.35
C SER A 215 8.55 13.25 -5.82
N THR A 216 9.47 12.60 -6.55
CA THR A 216 9.80 12.93 -7.94
C THR A 216 9.38 11.84 -8.90
N ASP A 217 9.09 12.26 -10.14
CA ASP A 217 8.54 11.39 -11.17
C ASP A 217 9.62 10.88 -12.11
N LYS A 218 9.43 9.67 -12.62
CA LYS A 218 10.24 9.15 -13.71
C LYS A 218 9.73 9.70 -15.03
N ARG A 219 10.58 10.48 -15.70
CA ARG A 219 10.33 10.99 -17.05
C ARG A 219 10.49 9.87 -18.08
N LEU A 220 9.65 9.90 -19.10
CA LEU A 220 9.71 9.01 -20.27
C LEU A 220 10.93 9.35 -21.15
N GLY A 221 11.32 10.62 -21.21
CA GLY A 221 12.47 11.06 -22.01
C GLY A 221 12.21 10.95 -23.51
N VAL A 222 10.96 11.11 -23.93
CA VAL A 222 10.53 11.03 -25.34
C VAL A 222 10.17 12.41 -25.89
N PRO A 223 10.32 12.67 -27.20
CA PRO A 223 9.87 13.92 -27.81
C PRO A 223 8.38 14.17 -27.55
N GLY A 224 8.05 15.38 -27.09
CA GLY A 224 6.67 15.79 -26.83
C GLY A 224 6.18 15.59 -25.40
N GLU A 225 7.01 15.08 -24.47
CA GLU A 225 6.64 14.88 -23.06
C GLU A 225 6.22 16.19 -22.33
N GLU A 226 6.64 17.36 -22.82
CA GLU A 226 6.24 18.66 -22.26
C GLU A 226 4.97 19.26 -22.87
N LEU A 227 4.32 18.56 -23.82
CA LEU A 227 3.12 19.09 -24.46
C LEU A 227 1.95 19.17 -23.45
N PRO A 228 1.05 20.16 -23.60
CA PRO A 228 -0.19 20.20 -22.82
C PRO A 228 -0.96 18.88 -22.93
N GLY A 229 -1.40 18.35 -21.79
CA GLY A 229 -2.06 17.04 -21.68
C GLY A 229 -1.12 15.88 -21.33
N CYS A 230 0.20 16.07 -21.40
CA CYS A 230 1.18 15.12 -20.86
C CYS A 230 1.41 15.40 -19.36
N LEU A 231 1.02 14.45 -18.52
CA LEU A 231 1.10 14.55 -17.06
C LEU A 231 1.71 13.26 -16.49
N SER A 232 2.44 13.38 -15.39
CA SER A 232 2.82 12.21 -14.60
C SER A 232 1.60 11.65 -13.85
N ALA A 233 1.59 10.34 -13.62
CA ALA A 233 0.52 9.70 -12.85
C ALA A 233 0.41 10.28 -11.43
N THR A 234 1.55 10.57 -10.80
CA THR A 234 1.66 11.25 -9.51
C THR A 234 1.07 12.66 -9.52
N ALA A 235 1.25 13.45 -10.59
CA ALA A 235 0.60 14.76 -10.71
C ALA A 235 -0.93 14.63 -10.81
N PHE A 236 -1.42 13.65 -11.55
CA PHE A 236 -2.86 13.35 -11.64
C PHE A 236 -3.43 12.86 -10.30
N VAL A 237 -2.70 11.97 -9.60
CA VAL A 237 -3.03 11.47 -8.26
C VAL A 237 -3.06 12.61 -7.25
N ALA A 238 -2.03 13.44 -7.23
CA ALA A 238 -1.95 14.62 -6.38
C ALA A 238 -3.13 15.57 -6.62
N TRP A 239 -3.54 15.75 -7.88
CA TRP A 239 -4.68 16.56 -8.27
C TRP A 239 -5.99 16.01 -7.70
N TYR A 240 -6.34 14.75 -7.95
CA TYR A 240 -7.60 14.21 -7.44
C TYR A 240 -7.62 14.00 -5.91
N ASN A 241 -6.46 13.89 -5.26
CA ASN A 241 -6.34 13.78 -3.79
C ASN A 241 -6.13 15.14 -3.08
N ALA A 242 -6.31 16.27 -3.77
CA ALA A 242 -6.17 17.62 -3.21
C ALA A 242 -4.81 17.85 -2.51
N HIS A 243 -3.72 17.32 -3.07
CA HIS A 243 -2.38 17.62 -2.58
C HIS A 243 -2.12 19.13 -2.71
N PRO A 244 -1.57 19.82 -1.68
CA PRO A 244 -1.42 21.28 -1.69
C PRO A 244 -0.58 21.84 -2.84
N GLU A 245 0.30 21.00 -3.40
CA GLU A 245 1.20 21.35 -4.50
C GLU A 245 0.75 20.74 -5.84
N ALA A 246 -0.48 20.23 -5.91
CA ALA A 246 -1.04 19.71 -7.15
C ALA A 246 -1.16 20.79 -8.23
N VAL A 247 -1.28 20.37 -9.48
CA VAL A 247 -1.34 21.24 -10.66
C VAL A 247 -2.48 22.25 -10.53
N ALA A 248 -2.14 23.52 -10.29
CA ALA A 248 -3.11 24.59 -10.08
C ALA A 248 -4.02 24.86 -11.29
N GLN A 249 -3.58 24.48 -12.50
CA GLN A 249 -4.29 24.73 -13.75
C GLN A 249 -5.34 23.67 -14.12
N GLY A 250 -5.56 22.65 -13.26
CA GLY A 250 -6.53 21.59 -13.53
C GLY A 250 -6.10 20.63 -14.64
N VAL A 251 -6.78 19.49 -14.74
CA VAL A 251 -6.52 18.47 -15.76
C VAL A 251 -7.58 18.57 -16.85
N ASP A 252 -7.15 18.70 -18.11
CA ASP A 252 -8.06 18.71 -19.27
C ASP A 252 -8.51 17.29 -19.60
N LEU A 253 -9.80 17.01 -19.38
CA LEU A 253 -10.46 15.73 -19.67
C LEU A 253 -11.42 15.84 -20.86
N SER A 254 -11.20 16.80 -21.77
CA SER A 254 -12.02 16.98 -22.98
C SER A 254 -11.74 15.97 -24.10
N ALA A 255 -10.62 15.23 -24.00
CA ALA A 255 -10.28 14.14 -24.91
C ALA A 255 -11.16 12.91 -24.65
N GLU A 256 -11.39 12.11 -25.70
CA GLU A 256 -12.16 10.86 -25.59
C GLU A 256 -11.28 9.65 -25.21
N ARG A 257 -9.96 9.76 -25.41
CA ARG A 257 -8.99 8.71 -25.14
C ARG A 257 -7.82 9.24 -24.31
N VAL A 258 -7.47 8.52 -23.25
CA VAL A 258 -6.28 8.77 -22.43
C VAL A 258 -5.35 7.57 -22.52
N VAL A 259 -4.04 7.82 -22.60
CA VAL A 259 -3.01 6.78 -22.56
C VAL A 259 -2.24 6.89 -21.25
N VAL A 260 -2.20 5.80 -20.48
CA VAL A 260 -1.44 5.69 -19.23
C VAL A 260 -0.23 4.79 -19.50
N VAL A 261 0.98 5.34 -19.39
CA VAL A 261 2.21 4.57 -19.62
C VAL A 261 2.69 3.93 -18.31
N GLY A 262 2.70 2.60 -18.27
CA GLY A 262 3.05 1.81 -17.10
C GLY A 262 2.00 0.75 -16.78
N ASN A 263 2.43 -0.35 -16.16
CA ASN A 263 1.59 -1.50 -15.83
C ASN A 263 1.71 -1.86 -14.33
N GLY A 264 1.70 -0.85 -13.46
CA GLY A 264 1.68 -0.98 -11.99
C GLY A 264 0.36 -0.51 -11.38
N ASN A 265 0.16 -0.69 -10.07
CA ASN A 265 -1.10 -0.32 -9.40
C ASN A 265 -1.49 1.14 -9.59
N VAL A 266 -0.53 2.07 -9.53
CA VAL A 266 -0.80 3.50 -9.78
C VAL A 266 -1.38 3.73 -11.18
N ALA A 267 -0.94 2.98 -12.20
CA ALA A 267 -1.51 3.08 -13.54
C ALA A 267 -2.97 2.59 -13.56
N LEU A 268 -3.27 1.52 -12.82
CA LEU A 268 -4.64 0.99 -12.70
C LEU A 268 -5.53 1.94 -11.89
N ASP A 269 -5.01 2.60 -10.86
CA ASP A 269 -5.74 3.61 -10.10
C ASP A 269 -6.11 4.81 -10.96
N VAL A 270 -5.16 5.33 -11.75
CA VAL A 270 -5.42 6.41 -12.72
C VAL A 270 -6.50 5.97 -13.71
N ALA A 271 -6.37 4.77 -14.29
CA ALA A 271 -7.35 4.27 -15.24
C ALA A 271 -8.74 4.15 -14.61
N ARG A 272 -8.83 3.57 -13.42
CA ARG A 272 -10.08 3.37 -12.68
C ARG A 272 -10.76 4.69 -12.35
N ILE A 273 -10.03 5.69 -11.86
CA ILE A 273 -10.58 7.03 -11.57
C ILE A 273 -11.10 7.72 -12.84
N LEU A 274 -10.42 7.56 -13.98
CA LEU A 274 -10.84 8.16 -15.25
C LEU A 274 -12.13 7.57 -15.82
N VAL A 275 -12.42 6.29 -15.52
CA VAL A 275 -13.59 5.56 -16.07
C VAL A 275 -14.70 5.28 -15.04
N ALA A 276 -14.44 5.54 -13.75
CA ALA A 276 -15.43 5.33 -12.69
C ALA A 276 -16.63 6.28 -12.86
N ASP A 277 -17.80 5.83 -12.40
CA ASP A 277 -18.98 6.67 -12.29
C ASP A 277 -18.70 7.83 -11.31
N PRO A 278 -18.76 9.10 -11.77
CA PRO A 278 -18.53 10.25 -10.89
C PRO A 278 -19.46 10.26 -9.68
N GLU A 279 -20.67 9.73 -9.77
CA GLU A 279 -21.59 9.71 -8.63
C GLU A 279 -21.20 8.68 -7.56
N ALA A 280 -20.52 7.58 -7.95
CA ALA A 280 -19.89 6.69 -6.98
C ALA A 280 -18.71 7.37 -6.26
N LEU A 281 -17.94 8.19 -6.99
CA LEU A 281 -16.82 8.95 -6.44
C LEU A 281 -17.29 10.11 -5.55
N ALA A 282 -18.49 10.65 -5.76
CA ALA A 282 -19.03 11.73 -4.93
C ALA A 282 -19.19 11.37 -3.44
N ALA A 283 -19.25 10.07 -3.11
CA ALA A 283 -19.30 9.55 -1.75
C ALA A 283 -17.90 9.35 -1.10
N THR A 284 -16.82 9.65 -1.83
CA THR A 284 -15.43 9.49 -1.38
C THR A 284 -14.81 10.81 -0.93
N ASP A 285 -13.53 10.80 -0.55
CA ASP A 285 -12.76 11.99 -0.21
C ASP A 285 -12.05 12.65 -1.41
N ILE A 286 -12.46 12.31 -2.63
CA ILE A 286 -11.95 12.93 -3.86
C ILE A 286 -12.11 14.46 -3.81
N ALA A 287 -11.13 15.17 -4.37
CA ALA A 287 -11.17 16.62 -4.44
C ALA A 287 -12.39 17.11 -5.25
N ALA A 288 -13.16 18.06 -4.71
CA ALA A 288 -14.36 18.57 -5.35
C ALA A 288 -14.10 19.09 -6.79
N HIS A 289 -12.98 19.78 -7.00
CA HIS A 289 -12.60 20.27 -8.32
C HIS A 289 -12.28 19.14 -9.32
N ALA A 290 -11.75 18.02 -8.84
CA ALA A 290 -11.47 16.85 -9.67
C ALA A 290 -12.76 16.09 -10.00
N LEU A 291 -13.67 15.97 -9.03
CA LEU A 291 -14.99 15.40 -9.24
C LEU A 291 -15.80 16.19 -10.28
N ASP A 292 -15.79 17.53 -10.21
CA ASP A 292 -16.47 18.39 -11.18
C ASP A 292 -15.88 18.23 -12.59
N ALA A 293 -14.56 18.08 -12.70
CA ALA A 293 -13.89 17.79 -13.97
C ALA A 293 -14.24 16.39 -14.51
N LEU A 294 -14.31 15.38 -13.64
CA LEU A 294 -14.71 14.02 -14.01
C LEU A 294 -16.17 13.95 -14.49
N ARG A 295 -17.09 14.71 -13.87
CA ARG A 295 -18.48 14.85 -14.34
C ARG A 295 -18.58 15.46 -15.74
N ALA A 296 -17.66 16.36 -16.09
CA ALA A 296 -17.57 16.98 -17.41
C ALA A 296 -16.68 16.20 -18.39
N SER A 297 -16.07 15.09 -17.96
CA SER A 297 -15.12 14.31 -18.74
C SER A 297 -15.76 13.75 -20.01
N ARG A 298 -15.00 13.78 -21.11
CA ARG A 298 -15.36 13.12 -22.37
C ARG A 298 -14.65 11.78 -22.54
N VAL A 299 -13.81 11.38 -21.60
CA VAL A 299 -13.03 10.14 -21.67
C VAL A 299 -13.96 8.94 -21.75
N ARG A 300 -13.78 8.13 -22.78
CA ARG A 300 -14.50 6.86 -23.01
C ARG A 300 -13.56 5.66 -23.06
N GLU A 301 -12.27 5.91 -23.29
CA GLU A 301 -11.27 4.86 -23.41
C GLU A 301 -10.00 5.25 -22.66
N VAL A 302 -9.48 4.33 -21.84
CA VAL A 302 -8.18 4.47 -21.21
C VAL A 302 -7.31 3.30 -21.66
N VAL A 303 -6.19 3.61 -22.33
CA VAL A 303 -5.22 2.63 -22.81
C VAL A 303 -4.08 2.54 -21.80
N VAL A 304 -3.95 1.40 -21.12
CA VAL A 304 -2.82 1.13 -20.22
C VAL A 304 -1.70 0.46 -21.02
N LEU A 305 -0.61 1.20 -21.23
CA LEU A 305 0.49 0.78 -22.09
C LEU A 305 1.65 0.20 -21.26
N GLY A 306 1.85 -1.11 -21.37
CA GLY A 306 3.02 -1.81 -20.85
C GLY A 306 4.16 -1.88 -21.87
N ARG A 307 5.40 -1.68 -21.44
CA ARG A 307 6.60 -1.86 -22.30
C ARG A 307 7.05 -3.33 -22.44
N ARG A 308 6.49 -4.23 -21.63
CA ARG A 308 6.75 -5.68 -21.58
C ARG A 308 5.41 -6.42 -21.54
N GLY A 309 5.44 -7.74 -21.68
CA GLY A 309 4.25 -8.58 -21.66
C GLY A 309 3.53 -8.62 -20.31
N PRO A 310 2.32 -9.21 -20.27
CA PRO A 310 1.50 -9.31 -19.05
C PRO A 310 2.15 -10.14 -17.92
N GLU A 311 3.06 -11.07 -18.24
CA GLU A 311 3.88 -11.81 -17.28
C GLU A 311 4.79 -10.89 -16.43
N ASP A 312 5.17 -9.76 -17.02
CA ASP A 312 6.11 -8.77 -16.49
C ASP A 312 5.42 -7.56 -15.85
N ALA A 313 4.10 -7.63 -15.67
CA ALA A 313 3.31 -6.61 -15.00
C ALA A 313 3.88 -6.28 -13.61
N ALA A 314 3.59 -5.08 -13.11
CA ALA A 314 3.92 -4.66 -11.75
C ALA A 314 2.66 -4.43 -10.91
N TYR A 315 1.48 -4.47 -11.53
CA TYR A 315 0.23 -4.46 -10.80
C TYR A 315 0.07 -5.76 -10.03
N THR A 316 -0.75 -5.69 -8.99
CA THR A 316 -1.19 -6.84 -8.22
C THR A 316 -2.42 -7.48 -8.85
N ARG A 317 -2.63 -8.77 -8.60
CA ARG A 317 -3.75 -9.54 -9.15
C ARG A 317 -5.10 -8.93 -8.71
N SER A 318 -5.21 -8.51 -7.46
CA SER A 318 -6.40 -7.91 -6.87
C SER A 318 -6.80 -6.60 -7.57
N GLU A 319 -5.84 -5.73 -7.86
CA GLU A 319 -6.10 -4.42 -8.46
C GLU A 319 -6.49 -4.56 -9.93
N LEU A 320 -5.91 -5.54 -10.65
CA LEU A 320 -6.37 -5.87 -11.99
C LEU A 320 -7.78 -6.48 -11.97
N LEU A 321 -8.08 -7.36 -11.02
CA LEU A 321 -9.41 -7.96 -10.89
C LEU A 321 -10.48 -6.90 -10.58
N ALA A 322 -10.14 -5.89 -9.77
CA ALA A 322 -11.05 -4.78 -9.46
C ALA A 322 -11.50 -4.03 -10.74
N LEU A 323 -10.65 -3.94 -11.77
CA LEU A 323 -11.03 -3.32 -13.05
C LEU A 323 -12.12 -4.10 -13.80
N LYS A 324 -12.14 -5.43 -13.71
CA LYS A 324 -13.21 -6.27 -14.31
C LYS A 324 -14.59 -6.01 -13.70
N HIS A 325 -14.64 -5.40 -12.52
CA HIS A 325 -15.88 -5.16 -11.77
C HIS A 325 -16.33 -3.70 -11.79
N VAL A 326 -15.66 -2.83 -12.56
CA VAL A 326 -16.08 -1.44 -12.71
C VAL A 326 -17.39 -1.40 -13.54
N PRO A 327 -18.50 -0.88 -12.98
CA PRO A 327 -19.78 -0.87 -13.69
C PRO A 327 -19.72 -0.06 -14.99
N GLY A 328 -20.21 -0.64 -16.09
CA GLY A 328 -20.28 0.04 -17.38
C GLY A 328 -18.94 0.18 -18.12
N VAL A 329 -17.88 -0.49 -17.64
CA VAL A 329 -16.56 -0.49 -18.25
C VAL A 329 -16.21 -1.91 -18.69
N GLU A 330 -15.73 -2.04 -19.93
CA GLU A 330 -15.22 -3.30 -20.48
C GLU A 330 -13.69 -3.29 -20.43
N LEU A 331 -13.10 -4.32 -19.83
CA LEU A 331 -11.67 -4.54 -19.88
C LEU A 331 -11.33 -5.27 -21.19
N VAL A 332 -10.67 -4.56 -22.11
CA VAL A 332 -10.26 -5.11 -23.42
C VAL A 332 -8.75 -5.31 -23.44
N VAL A 333 -8.32 -6.47 -23.94
CA VAL A 333 -6.92 -6.76 -24.22
C VAL A 333 -6.69 -6.58 -25.71
N ASP A 334 -5.70 -5.75 -26.08
CA ASP A 334 -5.24 -5.63 -27.46
C ASP A 334 -4.45 -6.88 -27.85
N ASP A 335 -4.94 -7.60 -28.86
CA ASP A 335 -4.38 -8.85 -29.37
C ASP A 335 -3.53 -8.65 -30.65
N HIS A 336 -3.22 -7.40 -31.01
CA HIS A 336 -2.47 -7.08 -32.22
C HIS A 336 -1.06 -7.70 -32.22
N ASP A 337 -0.42 -7.73 -31.04
CA ASP A 337 0.82 -8.48 -30.84
C ASP A 337 0.49 -9.91 -30.40
N PRO A 338 0.76 -10.94 -31.22
CA PRO A 338 0.40 -12.32 -30.91
C PRO A 338 1.11 -12.88 -29.68
N ARG A 339 2.15 -12.20 -29.17
CA ARG A 339 2.81 -12.58 -27.92
C ARG A 339 1.93 -12.32 -26.70
N THR A 340 1.07 -11.30 -26.74
CA THR A 340 0.16 -10.95 -25.64
C THR A 340 -0.86 -12.06 -25.37
N PRO A 341 -1.69 -12.51 -26.34
CA PRO A 341 -2.64 -13.59 -26.10
C PRO A 341 -1.91 -14.91 -25.76
N ALA A 342 -0.76 -15.20 -26.38
CA ALA A 342 0.02 -16.39 -26.05
C ALA A 342 0.51 -16.40 -24.58
N ALA A 343 0.93 -15.25 -24.06
CA ALA A 343 1.34 -15.11 -22.65
C ALA A 343 0.15 -15.26 -21.70
N ILE A 344 -1.02 -14.70 -22.06
CA ILE A 344 -2.25 -14.84 -21.27
C ILE A 344 -2.71 -16.30 -21.26
N ASP A 345 -2.75 -16.98 -22.40
CA ASP A 345 -3.15 -18.38 -22.50
C ASP A 345 -2.26 -19.29 -21.65
N ALA A 346 -0.94 -19.05 -21.68
CA ALA A 346 0.05 -19.80 -20.91
C ALA A 346 0.00 -19.55 -19.39
N ALA A 347 -0.67 -18.50 -18.93
CA ALA A 347 -0.72 -18.11 -17.51
C ALA A 347 -1.47 -19.16 -16.66
N GLY A 348 -0.85 -19.59 -15.56
CA GLY A 348 -1.46 -20.45 -14.55
C GLY A 348 -2.48 -19.70 -13.68
N ALA A 349 -3.28 -20.42 -12.90
CA ALA A 349 -4.40 -19.82 -12.12
C ALA A 349 -3.95 -18.72 -11.11
N GLY A 350 -2.73 -18.84 -10.57
CA GLY A 350 -2.12 -17.88 -9.66
C GLY A 350 -1.44 -16.69 -10.35
N ASP A 351 -1.25 -16.74 -11.68
CA ASP A 351 -0.55 -15.69 -12.40
C ASP A 351 -1.45 -14.47 -12.62
N ARG A 352 -0.85 -13.28 -12.55
CA ARG A 352 -1.55 -12.01 -12.81
C ARG A 352 -2.16 -11.94 -14.20
N ALA A 353 -1.46 -12.48 -15.19
CA ALA A 353 -1.92 -12.55 -16.57
C ALA A 353 -3.18 -13.42 -16.75
N ALA A 354 -3.45 -14.37 -15.85
CA ALA A 354 -4.65 -15.19 -15.91
C ALA A 354 -5.93 -14.39 -15.63
N VAL A 355 -5.82 -13.23 -14.95
CA VAL A 355 -6.95 -12.30 -14.79
C VAL A 355 -7.37 -11.70 -16.12
N LEU A 356 -6.54 -11.74 -17.17
CA LEU A 356 -6.89 -11.21 -18.49
C LEU A 356 -7.60 -12.23 -19.41
N LYS A 357 -7.79 -13.47 -18.94
CA LYS A 357 -8.63 -14.48 -19.61
C LYS A 357 -10.12 -14.11 -19.51
#